data_AF-A0A1V5HVL5-F1
#
_entry.id   AF-A0A1V5HVL5-F1
#
_cell.length_a   1.000
_cell.length_b   1.000
_cell.length_c   1.000
_cell.angle_alpha   90.00
_cell.angle_beta   90.00
_cell.angle_gamma   90.00
#
_symmetry.space_group_name_H-M   'P 1'
#
loop_
_entity.id
_entity.type
_entity.pdbx_description
1 polymer ?
#
loop_
_entity_poly.entity_id
_entity_poly.type
_entity_poly.pdbx_seq_one_letter_code
_entity_poly.pdbx_strand_id
1 'polypeptide(L)'
;MKKGVLIFISAVTLLSFVLVGFVGSIPTGIVPVVYISSVQILDFNGNAPVVNPATQIKTIKINFYDKDKFTPFEYNGANYIAYFFQTSVLPDNATNRTFQYSVGENPFIMIDPESDTASYKGLFFLKELDQASRDAGQTNYKYHITCKAKDGGSAPEDDVLLVVRFDK
;
A
#
# COMPACT_ATOMS: atom_id res chain seq x y z
N MET A 1 -73.87 10.87 1.74
CA MET A 1 -72.64 10.30 1.16
C MET A 1 -71.35 11.12 1.37
N LYS A 2 -71.35 12.32 1.99
CA LYS A 2 -70.17 13.19 2.01
C LYS A 2 -69.16 12.96 3.16
N LYS A 3 -69.59 12.48 4.34
CA LYS A 3 -68.72 12.40 5.53
C LYS A 3 -67.83 11.14 5.57
N GLY A 4 -68.38 9.98 5.19
CA GLY A 4 -67.62 8.72 5.21
C GLY A 4 -66.48 8.69 4.20
N VAL A 5 -66.68 9.28 3.02
CA VAL A 5 -65.65 9.37 1.97
C VAL A 5 -64.46 10.23 2.43
N LEU A 6 -64.72 11.35 3.11
CA LEU A 6 -63.68 12.22 3.66
C LEU A 6 -62.83 11.52 4.72
N ILE A 7 -63.45 10.76 5.62
CA ILE A 7 -62.73 9.99 6.65
C ILE A 7 -61.83 8.93 6.01
N PHE A 8 -62.33 8.25 4.97
CA PHE A 8 -61.57 7.22 4.27
C PHE A 8 -60.36 7.81 3.54
N ILE A 9 -60.52 8.93 2.84
CA ILE A 9 -59.42 9.62 2.15
C ILE A 9 -58.35 10.08 3.15
N SER A 10 -58.74 10.63 4.30
CA SER A 10 -57.81 11.06 5.35
C SER A 10 -57.05 9.87 5.98
N ALA A 11 -57.72 8.74 6.19
CA ALA A 11 -57.07 7.54 6.73
C ALA A 11 -56.04 6.97 5.74
N VAL A 12 -56.35 6.96 4.44
CA VAL A 12 -55.42 6.47 3.41
C VAL A 12 -54.22 7.40 3.24
N THR A 13 -54.42 8.72 3.27
CA THR A 13 -53.30 9.68 3.18
C THR A 13 -52.41 9.59 4.41
N LEU A 14 -52.97 9.51 5.62
CA LEU A 14 -52.19 9.33 6.85
C LEU A 14 -51.39 8.03 6.82
N LEU A 15 -52.01 6.92 6.41
CA LEU A 15 -51.34 5.63 6.26
C LEU A 15 -50.21 5.69 5.23
N SER A 16 -50.38 6.45 4.14
CA SER A 16 -49.35 6.66 3.12
C SER A 16 -48.15 7.45 3.67
N PHE A 17 -48.38 8.50 4.45
CA PHE A 17 -47.30 9.23 5.13
C PHE A 17 -46.56 8.34 6.14
N VAL A 18 -47.29 7.52 6.89
CA VAL A 18 -46.68 6.56 7.83
C VAL A 18 -45.86 5.52 7.07
N LEU A 19 -46.36 4.98 5.96
CA LEU A 19 -45.62 4.02 5.14
C LEU A 19 -44.37 4.64 4.51
N VAL A 20 -44.42 5.88 4.00
CA VAL A 20 -43.22 6.56 3.47
C VAL A 20 -42.24 6.92 4.60
N GLY A 21 -42.72 7.21 5.81
CA GLY A 21 -41.86 7.45 6.97
C GLY A 21 -41.19 6.19 7.53
N PHE A 22 -41.92 5.07 7.59
CA PHE A 22 -41.42 3.78 8.12
C PHE A 22 -40.64 2.97 7.09
N VAL A 23 -41.12 2.93 5.85
CA VAL A 23 -40.43 2.32 4.70
C VAL A 23 -39.51 3.34 4.04
N GLY A 24 -39.22 4.44 4.76
CA GLY A 24 -38.32 5.52 4.37
C GLY A 24 -37.18 4.95 3.57
N SER A 25 -37.13 5.36 2.31
CA SER A 25 -36.11 4.97 1.35
C SER A 25 -34.76 5.11 2.03
N ILE A 26 -34.17 3.99 2.45
CA ILE A 26 -32.74 3.97 2.70
C ILE A 26 -32.15 4.43 1.38
N PRO A 27 -31.44 5.56 1.31
CA PRO A 27 -30.91 6.06 0.05
C PRO A 27 -30.01 4.96 -0.55
N THR A 28 -30.53 4.27 -1.56
CA THR A 28 -29.78 3.28 -2.34
C THR A 28 -28.73 4.06 -3.11
N GLY A 29 -27.49 4.07 -2.63
CA GLY A 29 -26.39 4.68 -3.36
C GLY A 29 -25.31 5.38 -2.54
N ILE A 30 -25.47 5.58 -1.23
CA ILE A 30 -24.38 6.09 -0.39
C ILE A 30 -23.68 4.90 0.27
N VAL A 31 -22.70 4.32 -0.44
CA VAL A 31 -21.74 3.41 0.20
C VAL A 31 -20.77 4.29 1.00
N PRO A 32 -20.67 4.13 2.34
CA PRO A 32 -19.73 4.92 3.12
C PRO A 32 -18.30 4.61 2.68
N VAL A 33 -17.50 5.67 2.49
CA VAL A 33 -16.08 5.54 2.14
C VAL A 33 -15.35 4.93 3.34
N VAL A 34 -14.70 3.79 3.10
CA VAL A 34 -13.84 3.13 4.07
C VAL A 34 -12.40 3.50 3.75
N TYR A 35 -11.76 4.23 4.65
CA TYR A 35 -10.38 4.66 4.50
C TYR A 35 -9.40 3.60 5.02
N ILE A 36 -8.19 3.61 4.46
CA ILE A 36 -7.05 2.83 4.91
C ILE A 36 -6.67 3.29 6.32
N SER A 37 -6.64 2.35 7.25
CA SER A 37 -6.19 2.56 8.63
C SER A 37 -4.74 2.16 8.85
N SER A 38 -4.19 1.26 8.02
CA SER A 38 -2.80 0.81 8.14
C SER A 38 -2.27 0.33 6.79
N VAL A 39 -1.00 0.63 6.55
CA VAL A 39 -0.18 0.06 5.47
C VAL A 39 1.02 -0.65 6.10
N GLN A 40 1.47 -1.73 5.48
CA GLN A 40 2.68 -2.43 5.89
C GLN A 40 3.42 -2.97 4.68
N ILE A 41 4.69 -2.61 4.53
CA ILE A 41 5.58 -3.18 3.50
C ILE A 41 5.97 -4.58 3.92
N LEU A 42 5.87 -5.54 3.01
CA LEU A 42 6.23 -6.94 3.18
C LEU A 42 7.42 -7.30 2.27
N ASP A 43 8.10 -8.40 2.56
CA ASP A 43 9.14 -8.93 1.67
C ASP A 43 8.56 -9.54 0.38
N PHE A 44 9.43 -10.02 -0.52
CA PHE A 44 9.04 -10.70 -1.76
C PHE A 44 8.07 -11.88 -1.54
N ASN A 45 8.21 -12.58 -0.41
CA ASN A 45 7.39 -13.75 -0.07
C ASN A 45 6.11 -13.36 0.69
N GLY A 46 5.87 -12.07 0.96
CA GLY A 46 4.73 -11.60 1.74
C GLY A 46 4.93 -11.70 3.26
N ASN A 47 6.16 -11.87 3.74
CA ASN A 47 6.45 -11.87 5.18
C ASN A 47 6.62 -10.44 5.71
N ALA A 48 6.24 -10.23 6.97
CA ALA A 48 6.48 -8.98 7.66
C ALA A 48 8.00 -8.72 7.86
N PRO A 49 8.44 -7.46 7.83
CA PRO A 49 9.81 -7.08 8.12
C PRO A 49 10.23 -7.53 9.54
N VAL A 50 11.51 -7.85 9.70
CA VAL A 50 12.06 -8.16 11.03
C VAL A 50 12.19 -6.86 11.82
N VAL A 51 11.57 -6.81 12.99
CA VAL A 51 11.68 -5.66 13.91
C VAL A 51 12.85 -5.87 14.86
N ASN A 52 13.77 -4.91 14.90
CA ASN A 52 14.80 -4.91 15.93
C ASN A 52 14.18 -4.49 17.27
N PRO A 53 14.21 -5.32 18.33
CA PRO A 53 13.54 -5.01 19.59
C PRO A 53 14.15 -3.81 20.33
N ALA A 54 15.43 -3.51 20.11
CA ALA A 54 16.10 -2.39 20.77
C ALA A 54 15.83 -1.05 20.08
N THR A 55 15.76 -1.03 18.75
CA THR A 55 15.62 0.22 17.98
C THR A 55 14.22 0.40 17.38
N GLN A 56 13.37 -0.62 17.42
CA GLN A 56 12.06 -0.68 16.77
C GLN A 56 12.11 -0.48 15.24
N ILE A 57 13.29 -0.55 14.63
CA ILE A 57 13.46 -0.41 13.19
C ILE A 57 13.01 -1.71 12.51
N LYS A 58 12.09 -1.57 11.55
CA LYS A 58 11.67 -2.64 10.63
C LYS A 58 12.73 -2.83 9.56
N THR A 59 13.13 -4.07 9.29
CA THR A 59 14.20 -4.36 8.33
C THR A 59 13.81 -5.48 7.36
N ILE A 60 14.04 -5.25 6.08
CA ILE A 60 14.03 -6.29 5.03
C ILE A 60 15.47 -6.49 4.56
N LYS A 61 15.95 -7.72 4.62
CA LYS A 61 17.30 -8.09 4.17
C LYS A 61 17.22 -8.73 2.79
N ILE A 62 18.00 -8.21 1.86
CA ILE A 62 18.11 -8.73 0.50
C ILE A 62 19.55 -9.18 0.28
N ASN A 63 19.71 -10.42 -0.12
CA ASN A 63 21.01 -10.98 -0.48
C ASN A 63 21.13 -10.93 -2.01
N PHE A 64 21.94 -10.00 -2.52
CA PHE A 64 22.12 -9.79 -3.96
C PHE A 64 22.70 -11.02 -4.67
N TYR A 65 23.40 -11.89 -3.93
CA TYR A 65 24.02 -13.12 -4.42
C TYR A 65 23.07 -14.33 -4.49
N ASP A 66 21.79 -14.19 -4.09
CA ASP A 66 20.77 -15.23 -4.28
C ASP A 66 20.35 -15.27 -5.77
N LYS A 67 21.24 -15.78 -6.63
CA LYS A 67 21.08 -15.80 -8.09
C LYS A 67 19.82 -16.53 -8.58
N ASP A 68 19.27 -17.43 -7.77
CA ASP A 68 18.04 -18.15 -8.10
C ASP A 68 16.78 -17.30 -7.88
N LYS A 69 16.88 -16.19 -7.14
CA LYS A 69 15.76 -15.31 -6.81
C LYS A 69 15.70 -14.06 -7.68
N PHE A 70 16.82 -13.67 -8.29
CA PHE A 70 16.95 -12.38 -8.96
C PHE A 70 17.54 -12.53 -10.36
N THR A 71 16.83 -12.00 -11.36
CA THR A 71 17.34 -11.91 -12.73
C THR A 71 18.06 -10.56 -12.89
N PRO A 72 19.38 -10.55 -13.13
CA PRO A 72 20.10 -9.31 -13.38
C PRO A 72 19.78 -8.77 -14.78
N PHE A 73 19.80 -7.45 -14.92
CA PHE A 73 19.71 -6.75 -16.20
C PHE A 73 20.67 -5.55 -16.21
N GLU A 74 21.08 -5.13 -17.40
CA GLU A 74 21.99 -4.00 -17.57
C GLU A 74 21.21 -2.75 -17.98
N TYR A 75 21.51 -1.63 -17.33
CA TYR A 75 20.99 -0.31 -17.69
C TYR A 75 22.08 0.74 -17.51
N ASN A 76 22.35 1.53 -18.54
CA ASN A 76 23.40 2.56 -18.55
C ASN A 76 24.79 2.06 -18.07
N GLY A 77 25.18 0.83 -18.47
CA GLY A 77 26.49 0.25 -18.12
C GLY A 77 26.61 -0.23 -16.67
N ALA A 78 25.50 -0.31 -15.94
CA ALA A 78 25.44 -0.87 -14.60
C ALA A 78 24.48 -2.06 -14.54
N ASN A 79 24.83 -3.07 -13.75
CA ASN A 79 23.97 -4.21 -13.47
C ASN A 79 22.97 -3.84 -12.39
N TYR A 80 21.73 -4.28 -12.57
CA TYR A 80 20.64 -4.12 -11.62
C TYR A 80 19.95 -5.46 -11.41
N ILE A 81 19.28 -5.62 -10.28
CA ILE A 81 18.28 -6.65 -10.06
C ILE A 81 16.92 -6.03 -9.79
N ALA A 82 15.87 -6.66 -10.30
CA ALA A 82 14.49 -6.33 -9.96
C ALA A 82 14.10 -7.02 -8.65
N TYR A 83 13.74 -6.24 -7.63
CA TYR A 83 13.21 -6.73 -6.36
C TYR A 83 11.74 -6.38 -6.24
N PHE A 84 10.89 -7.40 -6.32
CA PHE A 84 9.45 -7.25 -6.10
C PHE A 84 9.12 -7.40 -4.61
N PHE A 85 8.15 -6.63 -4.16
CA PHE A 85 7.66 -6.69 -2.78
C PHE A 85 6.17 -6.39 -2.73
N GLN A 86 5.56 -6.64 -1.58
CA GLN A 86 4.12 -6.52 -1.39
C GLN A 86 3.80 -5.49 -0.33
N THR A 87 2.58 -4.97 -0.35
CA THR A 87 2.06 -4.13 0.73
C THR A 87 0.74 -4.68 1.24
N SER A 88 0.67 -4.89 2.55
CA SER A 88 -0.58 -5.17 3.25
C SER A 88 -1.30 -3.86 3.54
N VAL A 89 -2.61 -3.84 3.30
CA VAL A 89 -3.47 -2.67 3.50
C VAL A 89 -4.67 -3.09 4.32
N LEU A 90 -4.90 -2.41 5.45
CA LEU A 90 -6.06 -2.61 6.30
C LEU A 90 -6.94 -1.35 6.34
N PRO A 91 -8.26 -1.49 6.44
CA PRO A 91 -9.00 -2.76 6.36
C PRO A 91 -9.09 -3.27 4.91
N ASP A 92 -9.33 -4.57 4.72
CA ASP A 92 -9.35 -5.18 3.38
C ASP A 92 -10.47 -4.63 2.47
N ASN A 93 -11.52 -4.07 3.07
CA ASN A 93 -12.65 -3.44 2.38
C ASN A 93 -12.48 -1.91 2.20
N ALA A 94 -11.27 -1.37 2.33
CA ALA A 94 -11.01 0.04 2.01
C ALA A 94 -11.47 0.36 0.58
N THR A 95 -12.22 1.45 0.42
CA THR A 95 -12.86 1.85 -0.85
C THR A 95 -11.83 2.24 -1.89
N ASN A 96 -10.74 2.88 -1.46
CA ASN A 96 -9.58 3.17 -2.29
C ASN A 96 -8.33 2.57 -1.61
N ARG A 97 -7.59 1.72 -2.32
CA ARG A 97 -6.38 1.03 -1.83
C ARG A 97 -5.09 1.60 -2.42
N THR A 98 -5.11 2.83 -2.94
CA THR A 98 -3.92 3.49 -3.49
C THR A 98 -2.95 3.92 -2.40
N PHE A 99 -1.67 3.66 -2.63
CA PHE A 99 -0.55 4.17 -1.83
C PHE A 99 0.62 4.53 -2.75
N GLN A 100 1.57 5.27 -2.19
CA GLN A 100 2.76 5.73 -2.88
C GLN A 100 4.00 5.26 -2.13
N TYR A 101 5.01 4.79 -2.86
CA TYR A 101 6.33 4.52 -2.30
C TYR A 101 7.26 5.71 -2.51
N SER A 102 8.12 5.95 -1.53
CA SER A 102 9.24 6.87 -1.68
C SER A 102 10.50 6.27 -1.08
N VAL A 103 11.63 6.59 -1.70
CA VAL A 103 12.97 6.30 -1.20
C VAL A 103 13.70 7.64 -1.12
N GLY A 104 14.53 7.84 -0.09
CA GLY A 104 15.43 8.99 -0.06
C GLY A 104 16.33 9.03 -1.31
N GLU A 105 16.87 10.20 -1.66
CA GLU A 105 17.73 10.35 -2.86
C GLU A 105 18.80 9.25 -2.90
N ASN A 106 18.75 8.42 -3.96
CA ASN A 106 19.63 7.27 -4.05
C ASN A 106 20.00 6.86 -5.47
N PRO A 107 21.31 6.68 -5.77
CA PRO A 107 21.73 6.22 -7.09
C PRO A 107 21.64 4.69 -7.29
N PHE A 108 21.31 3.93 -6.24
CA PHE A 108 21.28 2.47 -6.25
C PHE A 108 19.87 1.88 -6.14
N ILE A 109 18.84 2.71 -5.93
CA ILE A 109 17.43 2.31 -5.95
C ILE A 109 16.67 3.21 -6.91
N MET A 110 16.00 2.60 -7.88
CA MET A 110 14.94 3.26 -8.65
C MET A 110 13.62 2.61 -8.28
N ILE A 111 12.59 3.44 -8.06
CA ILE A 111 11.21 2.99 -7.91
C ILE A 111 10.55 3.07 -9.28
N ASP A 112 9.79 2.04 -9.65
CA ASP A 112 8.97 2.06 -10.85
C ASP A 112 8.04 3.30 -10.85
N PRO A 113 8.08 4.18 -11.86
CA PRO A 113 7.22 5.37 -11.92
C PRO A 113 5.72 5.06 -11.96
N GLU A 114 5.28 3.84 -12.31
CA GLU A 114 3.87 3.44 -12.16
C GLU A 114 3.47 3.25 -10.67
N SER A 115 4.41 3.29 -9.74
CA SER A 115 4.16 3.17 -8.30
C SER A 115 3.53 4.40 -7.64
N ASP A 116 3.37 5.50 -8.38
CA ASP A 116 2.73 6.72 -7.85
C ASP A 116 1.26 6.47 -7.44
N THR A 117 0.68 5.36 -7.93
CA THR A 117 -0.62 4.83 -7.50
C THR A 117 -0.61 3.29 -7.38
N ALA A 118 0.34 2.74 -6.63
CA ALA A 118 0.40 1.31 -6.40
C ALA A 118 -0.82 0.81 -5.58
N SER A 119 -1.32 -0.38 -5.93
CA SER A 119 -2.50 -0.99 -5.28
C SER A 119 -2.19 -2.22 -4.43
N TYR A 120 -1.12 -2.98 -4.74
CA TYR A 120 -0.73 -4.17 -3.96
C TYR A 120 0.76 -4.53 -3.97
N LYS A 121 1.50 -4.13 -5.01
CA LYS A 121 2.90 -4.53 -5.21
C LYS A 121 3.77 -3.32 -5.48
N GLY A 122 5.04 -3.43 -5.12
CA GLY A 122 6.07 -2.48 -5.53
C GLY A 122 7.24 -3.20 -6.16
N LEU A 123 8.06 -2.41 -6.87
CA LEU A 123 9.26 -2.86 -7.55
C LEU A 123 10.38 -1.86 -7.28
N PHE A 124 11.54 -2.39 -6.89
CA PHE A 124 12.79 -1.65 -6.86
C PHE A 124 13.79 -2.23 -7.84
N PHE A 125 14.56 -1.37 -8.47
CA PHE A 125 15.76 -1.75 -9.19
C PHE A 125 16.97 -1.50 -8.30
N LEU A 126 17.63 -2.57 -7.86
CA LEU A 126 18.79 -2.50 -6.98
C LEU A 126 20.06 -2.61 -7.82
N LYS A 127 20.89 -1.57 -7.78
CA LYS A 127 22.16 -1.54 -8.53
C LYS A 127 23.22 -2.41 -7.86
N GLU A 128 23.98 -3.14 -8.67
CA GLU A 128 25.15 -3.90 -8.22
C GLU A 128 26.26 -2.96 -7.73
N LEU A 129 27.01 -3.42 -6.72
CA LEU A 129 28.20 -2.74 -6.24
C LEU A 129 29.27 -2.64 -7.34
N ASP A 130 29.73 -1.42 -7.62
CA ASP A 130 30.85 -1.19 -8.52
C ASP A 130 32.18 -1.66 -7.90
N GLN A 131 33.20 -1.84 -8.74
CA GLN A 131 34.49 -2.37 -8.31
C GLN A 131 35.17 -1.46 -7.29
N ALA A 132 35.09 -0.14 -7.46
CA ALA A 132 35.70 0.82 -6.53
C ALA A 132 35.09 0.72 -5.12
N SER A 133 33.77 0.55 -5.02
CA SER A 133 33.07 0.37 -3.75
C SER A 133 33.44 -0.97 -3.10
N ARG A 134 33.61 -2.03 -3.90
CA ARG A 134 34.09 -3.33 -3.40
C ARG A 134 35.51 -3.22 -2.86
N ASP A 135 36.40 -2.55 -3.59
CA ASP A 135 37.80 -2.34 -3.19
C ASP A 135 37.89 -1.47 -1.92
N ALA A 136 36.94 -0.57 -1.71
CA ALA A 136 36.78 0.20 -0.47
C ALA A 136 36.19 -0.62 0.71
N GLY A 137 35.92 -1.91 0.52
CA GLY A 137 35.42 -2.81 1.57
C GLY A 137 33.92 -2.67 1.83
N GLN A 138 33.17 -2.04 0.92
CA GLN A 138 31.73 -1.93 1.08
C GLN A 138 31.04 -3.27 0.77
N THR A 139 30.24 -3.76 1.72
CA THR A 139 29.56 -5.05 1.60
C THR A 139 28.04 -4.95 1.55
N ASN A 140 27.49 -3.80 1.92
CA ASN A 140 26.06 -3.57 1.92
C ASN A 140 25.69 -2.12 1.65
N TYR A 141 24.43 -1.95 1.26
CA TYR A 141 23.75 -0.68 1.26
C TYR A 141 22.51 -0.73 2.16
N LYS A 142 22.13 0.42 2.72
CA LYS A 142 20.99 0.56 3.62
C LYS A 142 20.13 1.75 3.22
N TYR A 143 18.83 1.55 3.06
CA TYR A 143 17.92 2.58 2.58
C TYR A 143 16.59 2.53 3.28
N HIS A 144 16.03 3.70 3.57
CA HIS A 144 14.66 3.81 4.06
C HIS A 144 13.70 3.84 2.88
N ILE A 145 12.74 2.92 2.93
CA ILE A 145 11.60 2.91 2.04
C ILE A 145 10.40 3.29 2.87
N THR A 146 9.66 4.26 2.37
CA THR A 146 8.41 4.70 2.97
C THR A 146 7.25 4.33 2.05
N CYS A 147 6.18 3.83 2.62
CA CYS A 147 4.91 3.59 1.94
C CYS A 147 3.83 4.44 2.62
N LYS A 148 3.17 5.31 1.87
CA LYS A 148 2.14 6.21 2.40
C LYS A 148 0.82 6.01 1.67
N ALA A 149 -0.27 5.84 2.42
CA ALA A 149 -1.62 5.78 1.85
C ALA A 149 -2.01 7.10 1.15
N LYS A 150 -2.77 6.98 0.06
CA LYS A 150 -3.23 8.09 -0.81
C LYS A 150 -4.73 8.05 -1.08
N ASP A 151 -5.49 7.48 -0.15
CA ASP A 151 -6.94 7.31 -0.24
C ASP A 151 -7.76 8.54 0.18
N GLY A 152 -7.09 9.62 0.60
CA GLY A 152 -7.71 10.84 1.11
C GLY A 152 -8.08 10.79 2.59
N GLY A 153 -7.76 9.70 3.30
CA GLY A 153 -8.01 9.51 4.72
C GLY A 153 -6.90 10.06 5.62
N SER A 154 -6.61 9.34 6.72
CA SER A 154 -5.55 9.72 7.69
C SER A 154 -4.13 9.54 7.16
N ALA A 155 -3.97 9.03 5.94
CA ALA A 155 -2.70 8.78 5.26
C ALA A 155 -1.68 8.01 6.13
N PRO A 156 -2.05 6.82 6.68
CA PRO A 156 -1.10 5.99 7.41
C PRO A 156 0.14 5.67 6.57
N GLU A 157 1.25 5.48 7.28
CA GLU A 157 2.57 5.33 6.69
C GLU A 157 3.33 4.17 7.33
N ASP A 158 4.13 3.48 6.54
CA ASP A 158 5.09 2.49 7.00
C ASP A 158 6.49 2.86 6.52
N ASP A 159 7.49 2.65 7.38
CA ASP A 159 8.90 2.88 7.09
C ASP A 159 9.69 1.61 7.36
N VAL A 160 10.47 1.18 6.37
CA VAL A 160 11.29 -0.03 6.43
C VAL A 160 12.70 0.26 5.95
N LEU A 161 13.67 -0.21 6.73
CA LEU A 161 15.07 -0.23 6.35
C LEU A 161 15.35 -1.43 5.43
N LEU A 162 15.59 -1.17 4.17
CA LEU A 162 16.15 -2.14 3.24
C LEU A 162 17.64 -2.31 3.51
N VAL A 163 18.12 -3.53 3.65
CA VAL A 163 19.55 -3.85 3.76
C VAL A 163 19.91 -4.80 2.62
N VAL A 164 20.61 -4.29 1.61
CA VAL A 164 21.07 -5.05 0.45
C VAL A 164 22.50 -5.49 0.70
N ARG A 165 22.75 -6.80 0.76
CA ARG A 165 24.07 -7.41 1.00
C ARG A 165 24.63 -8.02 -0.26
N PHE A 166 25.93 -7.85 -0.48
CA PHE A 166 26.64 -8.29 -1.67
C PHE A 166 27.71 -9.34 -1.36
N ASP A 167 28.03 -9.53 -0.08
CA ASP A 167 28.94 -10.53 0.46
C ASP A 167 28.19 -11.75 1.01
N LYS A 168 28.78 -12.93 0.87
CA LYS A 168 28.28 -14.18 1.48
C LYS A 168 28.69 -14.30 2.93
#